data_AF-A0AAD7ZRI1-F1
#
_entry.id   AF-A0AAD7ZRI1-F1
#
_cell.length_a   1.000
_cell.length_b   1.000
_cell.length_c   1.000
_cell.angle_alpha   90.00
_cell.angle_beta   90.00
_cell.angle_gamma   90.00
#
_symmetry.space_group_name_H-M   'P 1'
#
loop_
_entity.id
_entity.type
_entity.pdbx_description
1 polymer ?
#
loop_
_entity_poly.entity_id
_entity_poly.type
_entity_poly.pdbx_seq_one_letter_code
_entity_poly.pdbx_strand_id
1 'polypeptide(L)'
;MWRLSHLLILLILAANSLANDRYTSFFQSLNESLKIPFFKYQLAEGILENFSKTSYKTSVTAFNLKTPETLGIEKELFEYIAKMAAPAGFAGHLFEILRQSLNMNRSQMVSVASARSGEVIYCDESTGTCYDLGDITAICC
;
A
#
# COMPACT_ATOMS: atom_id res chain seq x y z
N MET A 1 21.51 -18.40 -2.99
CA MET A 1 20.16 -18.87 -2.60
C MET A 1 19.16 -18.10 -3.44
N TRP A 2 18.30 -18.81 -4.15
CA TRP A 2 17.50 -18.30 -5.27
C TRP A 2 16.40 -17.36 -4.75
N ARG A 3 16.40 -16.11 -5.25
CA ARG A 3 15.42 -15.06 -4.91
C ARG A 3 14.11 -15.29 -5.69
N LEU A 4 13.26 -16.16 -5.18
CA LEU A 4 11.87 -16.30 -5.62
C LEU A 4 11.02 -15.29 -4.82
N SER A 5 11.03 -14.02 -5.23
CA SER A 5 10.46 -12.91 -4.46
C SER A 5 9.59 -11.97 -5.32
N HIS A 6 8.85 -12.47 -6.31
CA HIS A 6 8.27 -11.55 -7.32
C HIS A 6 6.98 -12.11 -7.94
N LEU A 7 5.86 -12.25 -7.20
CA LEU A 7 4.60 -12.71 -7.84
C LEU A 7 3.27 -12.33 -7.17
N LEU A 8 3.27 -11.96 -5.88
CA LEU A 8 2.04 -12.06 -5.09
C LEU A 8 1.02 -10.92 -5.32
N ILE A 9 1.47 -9.67 -5.44
CA ILE A 9 0.54 -8.53 -5.50
C ILE A 9 -0.15 -8.43 -6.87
N LEU A 10 0.50 -8.82 -7.98
CA LEU A 10 -0.16 -8.90 -9.29
C LEU A 10 -1.20 -10.03 -9.35
N LEU A 11 -0.99 -11.15 -8.67
CA LEU A 11 -2.00 -12.21 -8.55
C LEU A 11 -3.19 -11.76 -7.70
N ILE A 12 -2.92 -10.99 -6.64
CA ILE A 12 -3.94 -10.48 -5.72
C ILE A 12 -4.74 -9.33 -6.32
N LEU A 13 -4.06 -8.45 -7.07
CA LEU A 13 -4.70 -7.50 -7.96
C LEU A 13 -5.50 -8.34 -8.97
N ALA A 14 -4.88 -8.97 -9.97
CA ALA A 14 -5.54 -9.60 -11.13
C ALA A 14 -6.68 -10.60 -10.84
N ALA A 15 -6.77 -11.20 -9.65
CA ALA A 15 -7.85 -12.11 -9.29
C ALA A 15 -9.26 -11.47 -9.26
N ASN A 16 -9.39 -10.12 -9.26
CA ASN A 16 -10.68 -9.44 -9.09
C ASN A 16 -10.99 -8.34 -10.14
N SER A 17 -11.41 -8.73 -11.35
CA SER A 17 -12.12 -7.91 -12.37
C SER A 17 -11.38 -6.76 -13.08
N LEU A 18 -12.00 -6.20 -14.14
CA LEU A 18 -11.54 -5.10 -15.02
C LEU A 18 -10.97 -3.85 -14.30
N ALA A 19 -11.27 -3.64 -13.02
CA ALA A 19 -10.69 -2.54 -12.23
C ALA A 19 -9.16 -2.70 -12.04
N ASN A 20 -8.66 -3.94 -12.09
CA ASN A 20 -7.24 -4.25 -11.91
C ASN A 20 -6.32 -3.68 -12.96
N ASP A 21 -6.68 -3.81 -14.23
CA ASP A 21 -5.78 -3.41 -15.30
C ASP A 21 -5.50 -1.92 -15.21
N ARG A 22 -6.49 -1.12 -14.79
CA ARG A 22 -6.34 0.32 -14.59
C ARG A 22 -5.45 0.67 -13.40
N TYR A 23 -5.60 -0.01 -12.27
CA TYR A 23 -4.81 0.28 -11.07
C TYR A 23 -3.36 -0.17 -11.24
N THR A 24 -3.15 -1.37 -11.77
CA THR A 24 -1.83 -1.91 -12.09
C THR A 24 -1.12 -1.03 -13.12
N SER A 25 -1.79 -0.68 -14.23
CA SER A 25 -1.20 0.18 -15.28
C SER A 25 -0.85 1.57 -14.73
N PHE A 26 -1.74 2.17 -13.93
CA PHE A 26 -1.46 3.45 -13.29
C PHE A 26 -0.23 3.37 -12.38
N PHE A 27 -0.18 2.38 -11.50
CA PHE A 27 0.93 2.23 -10.56
C PHE A 27 2.25 1.96 -11.30
N GLN A 28 2.22 1.14 -12.36
CA GLN A 28 3.37 0.87 -13.21
C GLN A 28 3.86 2.10 -13.97
N SER A 29 2.97 3.03 -14.31
CA SER A 29 3.34 4.29 -14.97
C SER A 29 4.05 5.30 -14.06
N LEU A 30 4.04 5.06 -12.74
CA LEU A 30 4.74 5.92 -11.79
C LEU A 30 6.25 5.77 -11.93
N ASN A 31 6.99 6.87 -11.79
CA ASN A 31 8.45 6.80 -11.62
C ASN A 31 8.80 5.91 -10.42
N GLU A 32 9.89 5.14 -10.51
CA GLU A 32 10.32 4.22 -9.44
C GLU A 32 10.42 4.91 -8.07
N SER A 33 10.97 6.13 -8.05
CA SER A 33 11.11 6.93 -6.82
C SER A 33 9.77 7.35 -6.19
N LEU A 34 8.67 7.30 -6.96
CA LEU A 34 7.33 7.66 -6.49
C LEU A 34 6.53 6.45 -6.01
N LYS A 35 6.86 5.22 -6.42
CA LYS A 35 6.04 4.03 -6.15
C LYS A 35 5.84 3.78 -4.67
N ILE A 36 6.92 3.76 -3.90
CA ILE A 36 6.86 3.50 -2.45
C ILE A 36 6.17 4.63 -1.69
N PRO A 37 6.55 5.91 -1.89
CA PRO A 37 5.82 7.03 -1.31
C PRO A 37 4.32 7.05 -1.68
N PHE A 38 3.98 6.79 -2.95
CA PHE A 38 2.60 6.74 -3.42
C PHE A 38 1.83 5.59 -2.76
N PHE A 39 2.43 4.41 -2.68
CA PHE A 39 1.85 3.25 -2.00
C PHE A 39 1.52 3.57 -0.54
N LYS A 40 2.48 4.11 0.21
CA LYS A 40 2.28 4.48 1.63
C LYS A 40 1.16 5.51 1.78
N TYR A 41 1.12 6.50 0.90
CA TYR A 41 0.08 7.52 0.89
C TYR A 41 -1.32 6.93 0.63
N GLN A 42 -1.46 6.10 -0.41
CA GLN A 42 -2.73 5.46 -0.78
C GLN A 42 -3.18 4.42 0.26
N LEU A 43 -2.25 3.70 0.88
CA LEU A 43 -2.55 2.77 1.96
C LEU A 43 -3.07 3.53 3.18
N ALA A 44 -2.42 4.63 3.57
CA ALA A 44 -2.89 5.48 4.65
C ALA A 44 -4.29 6.05 4.38
N GLU A 45 -4.57 6.44 3.13
CA GLU A 45 -5.89 6.86 2.69
C GLU A 45 -6.94 5.76 2.81
N GLY A 46 -6.65 4.55 2.33
CA GLY A 46 -7.56 3.40 2.44
C GLY A 46 -7.83 3.00 3.89
N ILE A 47 -6.81 3.04 4.76
CA ILE A 47 -6.96 2.82 6.19
C ILE A 47 -7.91 3.85 6.80
N LEU A 48 -7.73 5.14 6.49
CA LEU A 48 -8.57 6.24 7.00
C LEU A 48 -10.02 6.17 6.50
N GLU A 49 -10.23 5.85 5.22
CA GLU A 49 -11.56 5.62 4.66
C GLU A 49 -12.27 4.43 5.32
N ASN A 50 -11.54 3.37 5.68
CA ASN A 50 -12.11 2.24 6.40
C ASN A 50 -12.43 2.62 7.86
N PHE A 51 -11.58 3.43 8.51
CA PHE A 51 -11.84 3.96 9.86
C PHE A 51 -13.13 4.77 9.93
N SER A 52 -13.39 5.66 8.97
CA SER A 52 -14.61 6.49 8.98
C SER A 52 -15.90 5.68 8.80
N LYS A 53 -15.80 4.49 8.18
CA LYS A 53 -16.93 3.56 7.96
C LYS A 53 -17.19 2.65 9.16
N THR A 54 -16.18 2.31 9.95
CA THR A 54 -16.36 1.50 11.17
C THR A 54 -16.54 2.42 12.38
N SER A 55 -17.63 2.31 13.14
CA SER A 55 -17.96 3.17 14.31
C SER A 55 -16.98 3.06 15.51
N TYR A 56 -15.78 2.54 15.27
CA TYR A 56 -14.75 2.35 16.26
C TYR A 56 -14.11 3.70 16.58
N LYS A 57 -14.14 4.09 17.86
CA LYS A 57 -13.44 5.28 18.37
C LYS A 57 -12.03 5.32 17.79
N THR A 58 -11.80 6.26 16.88
CA THR A 58 -10.50 6.58 16.30
C THR A 58 -9.49 6.71 17.42
N SER A 59 -8.51 5.79 17.50
CA SER A 59 -7.34 6.05 18.31
C SER A 59 -6.68 7.31 17.77
N VAL A 60 -6.08 8.13 18.64
CA VAL A 60 -5.36 9.36 18.27
C VAL A 60 -4.31 9.10 17.17
N THR A 61 -3.84 7.86 17.07
CA THR A 61 -2.92 7.36 16.03
C THR A 61 -3.49 7.40 14.61
N ALA A 62 -4.80 7.28 14.41
CA ALA A 62 -5.39 7.28 13.07
C ALA A 62 -5.34 8.68 12.42
N PHE A 63 -5.64 9.74 13.18
CA PHE A 63 -5.69 11.11 12.63
C PHE A 63 -4.34 11.63 12.13
N ASN A 64 -3.23 11.13 12.66
CA ASN A 64 -1.89 11.57 12.28
C ASN A 64 -1.22 10.66 11.24
N LEU A 65 -1.90 9.59 10.79
CA LEU A 65 -1.29 8.60 9.89
C LEU A 65 -0.87 9.22 8.55
N LYS A 66 -1.73 10.06 7.96
CA LYS A 66 -1.51 10.67 6.65
C LYS A 66 -0.76 12.00 6.78
N THR A 67 0.42 11.96 7.40
CA THR A 67 1.35 13.09 7.52
C THR A 67 2.71 12.72 6.90
N PRO A 68 3.47 13.69 6.34
CA PRO A 68 4.79 13.42 5.78
C PRO A 68 5.71 12.66 6.76
N GLU A 69 5.74 13.12 8.01
CA GLU A 69 6.60 12.58 9.06
C GLU A 69 6.23 11.14 9.44
N THR A 70 4.92 10.84 9.49
CA THR A 70 4.45 9.49 9.86
C THR A 70 4.68 8.50 8.74
N LEU A 71 4.53 8.91 7.48
CA LEU A 71 4.78 8.05 6.32
C LEU A 71 6.28 7.94 5.96
N GLY A 72 7.13 8.77 6.59
CA GLY A 72 8.55 8.87 6.23
C GLY A 72 8.74 9.38 4.79
N ILE A 73 7.87 10.30 4.35
CA ILE A 73 7.91 10.89 3.01
C ILE A 73 8.34 12.35 3.16
N GLU A 74 9.26 12.81 2.30
CA GLU A 74 9.63 14.22 2.25
C GLU A 74 8.41 15.10 1.97
N LYS A 75 8.31 16.25 2.65
CA LYS A 75 7.12 17.10 2.59
C LYS A 75 6.72 17.50 1.17
N GLU A 76 7.69 17.89 0.35
CA GLU A 76 7.46 18.26 -1.05
C GLU A 76 6.90 17.10 -1.87
N LEU A 77 7.44 15.90 -1.65
CA LEU A 77 7.00 14.67 -2.31
C LEU A 77 5.59 14.24 -1.85
N PHE A 78 5.30 14.40 -0.56
CA PHE A 78 3.97 14.15 -0.01
C PHE A 78 2.92 15.09 -0.63
N GLU A 79 3.23 16.39 -0.72
CA GLU A 79 2.34 17.38 -1.35
C GLU A 79 2.17 17.13 -2.85
N TYR A 80 3.22 16.66 -3.53
CA TYR A 80 3.17 16.24 -4.92
C TYR A 80 2.23 15.04 -5.10
N ILE A 81 2.40 13.99 -4.31
CA ILE A 81 1.58 12.78 -4.35
C ILE A 81 0.11 13.09 -4.02
N ALA A 82 -0.14 13.98 -3.06
CA ALA A 82 -1.48 14.40 -2.69
C ALA A 82 -2.26 15.05 -3.84
N LYS A 83 -1.56 15.59 -4.84
CA LYS A 83 -2.15 16.21 -6.04
C LYS A 83 -2.23 15.24 -7.22
N MET A 84 -1.67 14.03 -7.11
CA MET A 84 -1.74 13.03 -8.17
C MET A 84 -3.17 12.50 -8.30
N ALA A 85 -3.67 12.46 -9.53
CA ALA A 85 -4.98 11.91 -9.83
C ALA A 85 -4.92 10.37 -9.88
N ALA A 86 -4.92 9.75 -8.70
CA ALA A 86 -5.09 8.30 -8.60
C ALA A 86 -6.45 7.89 -9.19
N PRO A 87 -6.54 6.70 -9.84
CA PRO A 87 -7.83 6.15 -10.24
C PRO A 87 -8.80 6.09 -9.06
N ALA A 88 -10.05 6.48 -9.28
CA ALA A 88 -11.08 6.43 -8.24
C ALA A 88 -11.20 5.00 -7.67
N GLY A 89 -11.17 4.88 -6.34
CA GLY A 89 -11.24 3.59 -5.65
C GLY A 89 -9.91 2.88 -5.43
N PHE A 90 -8.77 3.44 -5.90
CA PHE A 90 -7.45 2.84 -5.74
C PHE A 90 -7.11 2.56 -4.26
N ALA A 91 -7.24 3.56 -3.39
CA ALA A 91 -6.92 3.44 -1.96
C ALA A 91 -7.74 2.34 -1.27
N GLY A 92 -9.06 2.30 -1.50
CA GLY A 92 -9.94 1.28 -0.96
C GLY A 92 -9.62 -0.12 -1.50
N HIS A 93 -9.28 -0.23 -2.79
CA HIS A 93 -8.89 -1.50 -3.40
C HIS A 93 -7.56 -2.02 -2.82
N LEU A 94 -6.55 -1.15 -2.69
CA LEU A 94 -5.28 -1.48 -2.06
C LEU A 94 -5.49 -1.99 -0.62
N PHE A 95 -6.32 -1.30 0.16
CA PHE A 95 -6.66 -1.73 1.51
C PHE A 95 -7.29 -3.13 1.54
N GLU A 96 -8.28 -3.40 0.69
CA GLU A 96 -8.95 -4.71 0.64
C GLU A 96 -7.99 -5.82 0.18
N ILE A 97 -7.06 -5.52 -0.72
CA ILE A 97 -6.02 -6.46 -1.14
C ILE A 97 -5.16 -6.91 0.02
N LEU A 98 -4.60 -5.97 0.78
CA LEU A 98 -3.77 -6.30 1.94
C LEU A 98 -4.58 -7.02 3.02
N ARG A 99 -5.82 -6.60 3.25
CA ARG A 99 -6.71 -7.21 4.25
C ARG A 99 -7.12 -8.63 3.89
N GLN A 100 -7.59 -8.86 2.67
CA GLN A 100 -8.21 -10.13 2.28
C GLN A 100 -7.19 -11.15 1.82
N SER A 101 -6.16 -10.71 1.11
CA SER A 101 -5.25 -11.62 0.42
C SER A 101 -3.93 -11.84 1.15
N LEU A 102 -3.48 -10.84 1.90
CA LEU A 102 -2.35 -10.98 2.83
C LEU A 102 -2.79 -11.19 4.27
N ASN A 103 -4.11 -11.30 4.52
CA ASN A 103 -4.70 -11.42 5.86
C ASN A 103 -4.17 -10.37 6.85
N MET A 104 -3.78 -9.19 6.35
CA MET A 104 -3.21 -8.15 7.20
C MET A 104 -4.31 -7.52 8.04
N ASN A 105 -4.09 -7.48 9.34
CA ASN A 105 -4.92 -6.68 10.23
C ASN A 105 -4.54 -5.19 10.13
N ARG A 106 -5.39 -4.35 10.72
CA ARG A 106 -5.21 -2.90 10.66
C ARG A 106 -3.90 -2.41 11.26
N SER A 107 -3.45 -3.01 12.37
CA SER A 107 -2.17 -2.63 13.01
C SER A 107 -1.00 -2.92 12.07
N GLN A 108 -1.01 -4.07 11.40
CA GLN A 108 0.02 -4.44 10.42
C GLN A 108 0.03 -3.48 9.24
N MET A 109 -1.14 -3.10 8.71
CA MET A 109 -1.23 -2.12 7.63
C MET A 109 -0.73 -0.72 8.04
N VAL A 110 -0.99 -0.28 9.28
CA VAL A 110 -0.44 0.97 9.83
C VAL A 110 1.08 0.89 9.96
N SER A 111 1.62 -0.22 10.46
CA SER A 111 3.08 -0.44 10.54
C SER A 111 3.74 -0.39 9.16
N VAL A 112 3.10 -0.99 8.16
CA VAL A 112 3.56 -0.95 6.76
C VAL A 112 3.53 0.46 6.19
N ALA A 113 2.44 1.21 6.38
CA ALA A 113 2.32 2.59 5.89
C ALA A 113 3.32 3.54 6.58
N SER A 114 3.61 3.31 7.85
CA SER A 114 4.51 4.14 8.68
C SER A 114 5.97 3.68 8.69
N ALA A 115 6.31 2.64 7.93
CA ALA A 115 7.66 2.13 7.86
C ALA A 115 8.60 3.25 7.38
N ARG A 116 9.65 3.56 8.16
CA ARG A 116 10.63 4.61 7.80
C ARG A 116 11.62 4.16 6.73
N SER A 117 11.77 2.86 6.54
CA SER A 117 12.59 2.30 5.48
C SER A 117 12.00 2.65 4.11
N GLY A 118 12.88 2.81 3.12
CA GLY A 118 12.53 2.76 1.71
C GLY A 118 12.11 1.35 1.26
N GLU A 119 11.87 0.45 2.19
CA GLU A 119 11.39 -0.92 1.99
C GLU A 119 10.06 -1.04 2.71
N VAL A 120 9.07 -1.64 2.05
CA VAL A 120 7.73 -1.82 2.58
C VAL A 120 7.51 -3.32 2.77
N ILE A 121 8.12 -3.90 3.80
CA ILE A 121 8.14 -5.35 3.99
C ILE A 121 7.03 -5.76 4.97
N TYR A 122 6.25 -6.77 4.60
CA TYR A 122 5.32 -7.47 5.48
C TYR A 122 5.75 -8.93 5.64
N CYS A 123 5.97 -9.40 6.87
CA CYS A 123 6.21 -10.82 7.13
C CYS A 123 4.98 -11.45 7.76
N ASP A 124 4.42 -12.44 7.09
CA ASP A 124 3.35 -13.27 7.61
C ASP A 124 3.93 -14.34 8.54
N GLU A 125 3.72 -14.16 9.83
CA GLU A 125 4.18 -15.07 10.88
C GLU A 125 3.55 -16.47 10.80
N SER A 126 2.36 -16.59 10.18
CA SER A 126 1.66 -17.87 10.06
C SER A 126 2.28 -18.78 9.00
N THR A 127 2.87 -18.20 7.95
CA THR A 127 3.52 -18.92 6.86
C THR A 127 5.05 -18.79 6.88
N GLY A 128 5.60 -17.88 7.69
CA GLY A 128 7.01 -17.53 7.69
C GLY A 128 7.48 -16.80 6.42
N THR A 129 6.55 -16.29 5.62
CA THR A 129 6.85 -15.65 4.33
C THR A 129 6.92 -14.14 4.48
N CYS A 130 7.97 -13.52 3.93
CA CYS A 130 8.10 -12.07 3.85
C CYS A 130 7.83 -11.57 2.43
N TYR A 131 7.06 -10.49 2.35
CA TYR A 131 6.60 -9.84 1.14
C TYR A 131 7.18 -8.45 1.08
N ASP A 132 7.93 -8.14 0.01
CA ASP A 132 8.28 -6.75 -0.32
C ASP A 132 7.12 -6.13 -1.09
N LEU A 133 6.44 -5.19 -0.45
CA LEU A 133 5.31 -4.44 -1.02
C LEU A 133 5.78 -3.16 -1.73
N GLY A 134 7.10 -2.89 -1.76
CA GLY A 134 7.69 -1.73 -2.42
C GLY A 134 7.99 -1.93 -3.90
N ASP A 135 8.19 -3.18 -4.33
CA ASP A 135 8.42 -3.54 -5.74
C ASP A 135 7.16 -4.16 -6.36
N ILE A 136 6.21 -3.29 -6.69
CA ILE A 136 4.92 -3.68 -7.32
C ILE A 136 5.09 -3.88 -8.84
N THR A 137 6.32 -3.79 -9.39
CA THR A 137 6.56 -3.69 -10.84
C THR A 137 7.62 -4.61 -11.46
N ALA A 138 8.48 -5.29 -10.70
CA ALA A 138 9.45 -6.21 -11.30
C ALA A 138 8.86 -7.60 -11.58
N ILE A 139 8.08 -7.76 -12.66
CA ILE A 139 7.69 -9.08 -13.21
C ILE A 139 7.81 -9.09 -14.74
N CYS A 140 8.86 -9.75 -15.24
CA CYS A 140 8.91 -10.41 -16.54
C CYS A 140 9.63 -11.75 -16.40
N CYS A 141 9.12 -12.73 -17.15
CA CYS A 141 9.48 -14.15 -17.28
C CYS A 141 8.89 -15.10 -16.24
#